data_AF-A0A5C1Q5B0-F1
#
_entry.id   AF-A0A5C1Q5B0-F1
#
_cell.length_a   1.000
_cell.length_b   1.000
_cell.length_c   1.000
_cell.angle_alpha   90.00
_cell.angle_beta   90.00
_cell.angle_gamma   90.00
#
_symmetry.space_group_name_H-M   'P 1'
#
loop_
_entity.id
_entity.type
_entity.pdbx_description
1 polymer ?
#
loop_
_entity_poly.entity_id
_entity_poly.type
_entity_poly.pdbx_seq_one_letter_code
_entity_poly.pdbx_strand_id
1 'polypeptide(L)' 'MKFEEKLNRLEEISKIMREESLGLDESIQSYEEGMKIALELEKELTIFEKRVQILTETPEGDQIEDFK' A
#
# COMPACT_ATOMS: atom_id res chain seq x y z
N MET A 1 9.90 -6.85 -4.26
CA MET A 1 10.05 -6.38 -2.88
C MET A 1 8.97 -7.04 -2.04
N LYS A 2 9.25 -7.33 -0.78
CA LYS A 2 8.23 -7.76 0.18
C LYS A 2 7.30 -6.58 0.53
N PHE A 3 6.14 -6.86 1.11
CA PHE A 3 5.18 -5.84 1.55
C PHE A 3 5.84 -4.79 2.45
N GLU A 4 6.52 -5.23 3.51
CA GLU A 4 7.22 -4.35 4.46
C GLU A 4 8.29 -3.47 3.80
N GLU A 5 9.02 -4.02 2.83
CA GLU A 5 10.04 -3.28 2.08
C GLU A 5 9.40 -2.16 1.25
N LYS A 6 8.24 -2.44 0.63
CA LYS A 6 7.48 -1.44 -0.13
C LYS A 6 6.89 -0.37 0.77
N LEU A 7 6.36 -0.76 1.92
CA LEU A 7 5.82 0.18 2.91
C LEU A 7 6.92 1.14 3.40
N ASN A 8 8.07 0.60 3.82
CA ASN A 8 9.22 1.40 4.24
C ASN A 8 9.69 2.34 3.13
N ARG A 9 9.76 1.85 1.88
CA ARG A 9 10.16 2.70 0.74
C ARG A 9 9.17 3.83 0.49
N LEU A 10 7.88 3.58 0.63
CA LEU A 10 6.84 4.61 0.47
C LEU A 10 6.96 5.69 1.56
N GLU A 11 7.27 5.30 2.80
CA GLU A 11 7.54 6.24 3.90
C GLU A 11 8.78 7.10 3.65
N GLU A 12 9.86 6.50 3.14
CA GLU A 12 11.07 7.22 2.73
C GLU A 12 10.76 8.25 1.65
N ILE A 13 10.04 7.86 0.60
CA ILE A 13 9.62 8.76 -0.49
C ILE A 13 8.78 9.92 0.08
N SER A 14 7.83 9.62 0.96
CA SER A 14 7.00 10.64 1.61
C SER A 14 7.83 11.61 2.46
N LYS A 15 8.88 11.13 3.13
CA LYS A 15 9.81 11.97 3.87
C LYS A 15 10.62 12.86 2.92
N ILE A 16 11.21 12.27 1.89
CA ILE A 16 11.99 12.98 0.87
C ILE A 16 11.15 14.10 0.25
N MET A 17 9.92 13.81 -0.18
CA MET A 17 8.99 14.79 -0.76
C MET A 17 8.56 15.93 0.17
N ARG A 18 8.72 15.78 1.50
CA ARG A 18 8.43 16.83 2.49
C ARG A 18 9.63 17.72 2.78
N GLU A 19 10.83 17.33 2.36
CA GLU A 19 12.04 18.12 2.51
C GLU A 19 12.09 19.18 1.40
N GLU A 20 12.31 20.46 1.77
CA GLU A 20 12.25 21.61 0.84
C GLU A 20 13.36 21.65 -0.22
N SER A 21 14.24 20.65 -0.27
CA SER A 21 15.46 20.64 -1.08
C SER A 21 15.37 19.89 -2.41
N LEU A 22 14.20 19.35 -2.78
CA LEU A 22 14.05 18.60 -4.03
C LEU A 22 13.92 19.52 -5.25
N GLY A 23 14.68 19.22 -6.29
CA GLY A 23 14.44 19.78 -7.62
C GLY A 23 13.09 19.30 -8.20
N LEU A 24 12.58 20.00 -9.21
CA LEU A 24 11.33 19.64 -9.89
C LEU A 24 11.39 18.23 -10.49
N ASP A 25 12.48 17.89 -11.17
CA ASP A 25 12.65 16.57 -11.81
C ASP A 25 12.70 15.44 -10.77
N GLU A 26 13.40 15.66 -9.65
CA GLU A 26 13.47 14.70 -8.56
C GLU A 26 12.12 14.54 -7.85
N SER A 27 11.35 15.62 -7.75
CA SER A 27 9.99 15.61 -7.19
C SER A 27 9.05 14.77 -8.07
N ILE A 28 9.15 14.90 -9.40
CA ILE A 28 8.36 14.10 -10.35
C ILE A 28 8.74 12.63 -10.25
N GLN A 29 10.03 12.30 -10.22
CA GLN A 29 10.50 10.92 -10.08
C GLN A 29 10.04 10.29 -8.76
N SER A 30 10.16 11.02 -7.66
CA SER A 30 9.71 10.57 -6.33
C SER A 30 8.22 10.31 -6.31
N TYR A 31 7.42 11.18 -6.94
CA TYR A 31 5.98 11.00 -7.06
C TYR A 31 5.61 9.76 -7.89
N GLU A 32 6.24 9.57 -9.05
CA GLU A 32 5.99 8.41 -9.90
C GLU A 32 6.34 7.09 -9.20
N GLU A 33 7.49 7.06 -8.51
CA GLU A 33 7.90 5.89 -7.71
C GLU A 33 6.90 5.63 -6.58
N GLY A 34 6.55 6.67 -5.81
CA GLY A 34 5.60 6.56 -4.71
C GLY A 34 4.23 6.07 -5.15
N MET A 35 3.70 6.61 -6.26
CA MET A 35 2.42 6.19 -6.82
C MET A 35 2.42 4.72 -7.25
N LYS A 36 3.51 4.27 -7.88
CA LYS A 36 3.66 2.88 -8.29
C LYS A 36 3.66 1.94 -7.09
N ILE A 37 4.42 2.28 -6.04
CA ILE A 37 4.51 1.48 -4.82
C ILE A 37 3.16 1.43 -4.10
N ALA A 38 2.46 2.57 -3.98
CA ALA A 38 1.14 2.65 -3.36
C ALA A 38 0.13 1.73 -4.07
N LEU A 39 0.08 1.76 -5.41
CA LEU A 39 -0.79 0.88 -6.19
C LEU A 39 -0.47 -0.61 -6.01
N GLU A 40 0.82 -0.95 -5.86
CA GLU A 40 1.22 -2.34 -5.60
C GLU A 40 0.83 -2.81 -4.19
N LEU A 41 0.94 -1.94 -3.17
CA LEU A 41 0.51 -2.23 -1.80
C LEU A 41 -1.01 -2.43 -1.73
N GLU A 42 -1.79 -1.55 -2.36
CA GLU A 42 -3.26 -1.64 -2.43
C GLU A 42 -3.72 -2.97 -3.05
N LYS A 43 -3.08 -3.37 -4.15
CA LYS A 43 -3.35 -4.66 -4.81
C LYS A 43 -3.07 -5.84 -3.90
N GLU A 44 -1.96 -5.82 -3.18
CA GLU A 44 -1.62 -6.89 -2.25
C GLU A 44 -2.62 -6.96 -1.10
N LEU A 45 -2.98 -5.83 -0.49
CA LEU A 45 -3.99 -5.76 0.57
C LEU A 45 -5.34 -6.31 0.09
N THR A 46 -5.79 -5.91 -1.10
CA THR A 46 -7.04 -6.42 -1.70
C THR A 46 -7.01 -7.95 -1.87
N ILE A 47 -5.86 -8.53 -2.24
CA ILE A 47 -5.71 -9.99 -2.38
C ILE A 47 -5.77 -10.65 -1.00
N PHE A 48 -5.12 -10.07 0.00
CA PHE A 48 -5.15 -10.60 1.37
C PHE A 48 -6.55 -10.54 1.96
N GLU A 49 -7.25 -9.42 1.81
CA GLU A 49 -8.64 -9.24 2.26
C GLU A 49 -9.56 -10.30 1.67
N LYS A 50 -9.50 -10.54 0.35
CA LYS A 50 -10.28 -11.60 -0.31
C LYS A 50 -9.96 -13.00 0.22
N ARG A 51 -8.69 -13.27 0.53
CA ARG A 51 -8.29 -14.57 1.12
C ARG A 51 -8.83 -14.72 2.52
N VAL A 52 -8.76 -13.67 3.33
CA VAL A 52 -9.35 -13.67 4.68
C VAL A 52 -10.85 -13.90 4.58
N GLN A 53 -11.55 -13.17 3.70
CA GLN A 53 -12.97 -13.34 3.44
C GLN A 53 -13.35 -14.78 3.12
N ILE A 54 -12.65 -15.43 2.17
CA ILE A 54 -12.92 -16.84 1.81
C ILE A 54 -12.68 -17.80 2.98
N LEU A 55 -11.66 -17.54 3.81
CA LEU A 55 -11.34 -18.38 4.96
C LEU A 55 -12.35 -18.19 6.10
N THR A 56 -12.96 -17.01 6.21
CA THR A 56 -13.92 -16.68 7.27
C THR A 56 -15.36 -17.02 6.87
N GLU A 57 -15.67 -17.04 5.57
CA GLU A 57 -16.89 -17.60 4.98
C GLU A 57 -16.88 -19.14 5.07
N THR A 58 -16.87 -19.68 6.29
CA THR A 58 -17.17 -21.09 6.58
C THR A 58 -18.69 -21.27 6.71
N PRO A 59 -19.22 -22.50 6.60
CA PRO A 59 -20.67 -22.77 6.63
C PRO A 59 -21.39 -22.26 7.88
N GLU A 60 -20.65 -21.93 8.95
CA GLU A 60 -21.17 -21.50 10.24
C GLU A 60 -21.25 -19.97 10.40
N GLY A 61 -20.90 -19.19 9.36
CA GLY A 61 -21.45 -17.85 9.17
C GLY A 61 -21.07 -16.81 10.23
N ASP A 62 -19.79 -16.64 10.53
CA ASP A 62 -19.34 -15.41 11.19
C ASP A 62 -19.08 -14.34 10.12
N GLN A 63 -20.06 -13.44 9.97
CA GLN A 63 -19.94 -12.25 9.14
C GLN A 63 -18.93 -11.30 9.80
N ILE A 64 -17.79 -11.09 9.16
CA ILE A 64 -16.93 -9.95 9.51
C ILE A 64 -17.67 -8.70 9.02
N GLU A 65 -18.09 -7.84 9.95
CA GLU A 65 -18.60 -6.52 9.62
C GLU A 65 -17.55 -5.82 8.75
N ASP A 66 -17.97 -5.36 7.56
CA ASP A 66 -17.14 -4.55 6.65
C ASP A 66 -16.36 -3.52 7.48
N PHE A 67 -15.03 -3.58 7.43
CA PHE A 67 -14.18 -2.52 7.97
C PHE A 67 -14.37 -1.28 7.09
N LYS A 68 -15.47 -0.55 7.32
CA LYS A 68 -15.80 0.74 6.71
C LYS A 68 -14.98 1.88 7.29
#